data_AF-A0A316V3D8-F1
#
_entry.id   AF-A0A316V3D8-F1
#
_cell.length_a   1.000
_cell.length_b   1.000
_cell.length_c   1.000
_cell.angle_alpha   90.00
_cell.angle_beta   90.00
_cell.angle_gamma   90.00
#
_symmetry.space_group_name_H-M   'P 1'
#
loop_
_entity.id
_entity.type
_entity.pdbx_description
1 polymer ?
#
loop_
_entity_poly.entity_id
_entity_poly.type
_entity_poly.pdbx_seq_one_letter_code
_entity_poly.pdbx_strand_id
1 'polypeptide(L)'
;ASTSEQQGKHVIESKPEALALLRAQPVHYVVCSIAGRTLLLHERDLFSLPRLKDVSVGDVLELDRIHEVGSRDYTLRAQDPISTRMKGAVALMRRSVPTESRASSILSNPEVREAINLDEPLKESQSWAARLRPSGLAHVGAVLGPESVRVRCTVLEHTLGPMEVIVKRKRRKGYKRTIKHKQTYTRLRVEAIQIGQGE
;
A
#
# COMPACT_ATOMS: atom_id res chain seq x y z
N ALA A 1 20.18 -8.18 40.42
CA ALA A 1 20.51 -8.87 39.16
C ALA A 1 19.20 -9.15 38.43
N SER A 2 18.83 -8.29 37.48
CA SER A 2 17.63 -8.47 36.64
C SER A 2 18.04 -9.29 35.42
N THR A 3 17.68 -10.57 35.44
CA THR A 3 17.88 -11.51 34.33
C THR A 3 17.06 -11.06 33.14
N SER A 4 17.70 -10.46 32.14
CA SER A 4 17.09 -10.22 30.83
C SER A 4 17.02 -11.57 30.10
N GLU A 5 15.91 -12.28 30.25
CA GLU A 5 15.60 -13.44 29.41
C GLU A 5 15.62 -13.01 27.95
N GLN A 6 16.58 -13.53 27.19
CA GLN A 6 16.60 -13.38 25.74
C GLN A 6 15.44 -14.21 25.17
N GLN A 7 14.28 -13.59 25.00
CA GLN A 7 13.16 -14.20 24.30
C GLN A 7 13.56 -14.48 22.85
N GLY A 8 13.71 -15.78 22.54
CA GLY A 8 13.96 -16.27 21.20
C GLY A 8 12.86 -15.85 20.23
N LYS A 9 13.15 -15.91 18.93
CA LYS A 9 12.18 -15.61 17.86
C LYS A 9 10.96 -16.52 18.00
N HIS A 10 9.85 -15.99 18.51
CA HIS A 10 8.57 -16.67 18.53
C HIS A 10 8.07 -16.81 17.09
N VAL A 11 8.04 -18.03 16.57
CA VAL A 11 7.46 -18.31 15.26
C VAL A 11 5.95 -18.29 15.46
N ILE A 12 5.27 -17.35 14.80
CA ILE A 12 3.81 -17.24 14.86
C ILE A 12 3.25 -17.97 13.64
N GLU A 13 2.49 -19.04 13.88
CA GLU A 13 1.93 -19.88 12.82
C GLU A 13 0.52 -19.43 12.41
N SER A 14 -0.20 -18.74 13.30
CA SER A 14 -1.61 -18.41 13.13
C SER A 14 -1.89 -16.90 13.12
N LYS A 15 -2.79 -16.46 12.23
CA LYS A 15 -3.26 -15.06 12.12
C LYS A 15 -3.95 -14.54 13.39
N PRO A 16 -4.93 -15.25 14.00
CA PRO A 16 -5.57 -14.80 15.25
C PRO A 16 -4.58 -14.67 16.41
N GLU A 17 -3.55 -15.52 16.47
CA GLU A 17 -2.49 -15.43 17.47
C GLU A 17 -1.65 -14.16 17.28
N ALA A 18 -1.27 -13.85 16.04
CA ALA A 18 -0.57 -12.61 15.71
C ALA A 18 -1.38 -11.36 16.10
N LEU A 19 -2.70 -11.38 15.85
CA LEU A 19 -3.61 -10.30 16.23
C LEU A 19 -3.75 -10.19 17.75
N ALA A 20 -3.77 -11.31 18.49
CA ALA A 20 -3.79 -11.30 19.95
C ALA A 20 -2.54 -10.65 20.55
N LEU A 21 -1.35 -10.96 20.01
CA LEU A 21 -0.09 -10.35 20.42
C LEU A 21 -0.05 -8.85 20.12
N LEU A 22 -0.54 -8.43 18.95
CA LEU A 22 -0.69 -7.01 18.62
C LEU A 22 -1.64 -6.29 19.58
N ARG A 23 -2.80 -6.88 19.89
CA ARG A 23 -3.77 -6.32 20.85
C ARG A 23 -3.24 -6.17 22.26
N ALA A 24 -2.32 -7.05 22.68
CA ALA A 24 -1.69 -6.96 24.00
C ALA A 24 -0.78 -5.74 24.13
N GLN A 25 -0.31 -5.18 23.01
CA GLN A 25 0.53 -3.98 23.02
C GLN A 25 -0.33 -2.71 23.20
N PRO A 26 0.18 -1.67 23.88
CA PRO A 26 -0.63 -0.51 24.26
C PRO A 26 -0.81 0.54 23.14
N VAL A 27 0.04 0.53 22.12
CA VAL A 27 0.21 1.65 21.18
C VAL A 27 0.35 1.09 19.77
N HIS A 28 -0.46 1.54 18.82
CA HIS A 28 -0.47 0.98 17.46
C HIS A 28 -0.29 2.06 16.40
N TYR A 29 0.40 1.72 15.32
CA TYR A 29 0.48 2.53 14.12
C TYR A 29 -0.10 1.77 12.94
N VAL A 30 -0.59 2.51 11.95
CA VAL A 30 -1.14 1.99 10.72
C VAL A 30 -0.44 2.64 9.54
N VAL A 31 -0.16 1.87 8.49
CA VAL A 31 0.20 2.40 7.18
C VAL A 31 -1.00 2.21 6.25
N CYS A 32 -1.56 3.30 5.76
CA CYS A 32 -2.75 3.29 4.89
C CYS A 32 -2.57 4.18 3.66
N SER A 33 -3.34 3.91 2.61
CA SER A 33 -3.38 4.74 1.40
C SER A 33 -4.69 5.51 1.29
N ILE A 34 -4.61 6.84 1.31
CA ILE A 34 -5.76 7.74 1.24
C ILE A 34 -5.51 8.80 0.16
N ALA A 35 -6.48 9.02 -0.72
CA ALA A 35 -6.38 10.00 -1.81
C ALA A 35 -5.09 9.88 -2.66
N GLY A 36 -4.60 8.65 -2.88
CA GLY A 36 -3.39 8.36 -3.65
C GLY A 36 -2.07 8.61 -2.92
N ARG A 37 -2.09 8.84 -1.61
CA ARG A 37 -0.90 9.01 -0.77
C ARG A 37 -0.87 7.96 0.33
N THR A 38 0.32 7.43 0.60
CA THR A 38 0.56 6.54 1.74
C THR A 38 0.92 7.36 2.97
N LEU A 39 0.27 7.06 4.09
CA LEU A 39 0.46 7.75 5.35
C LEU A 39 0.73 6.71 6.44
N LEU A 40 1.69 7.01 7.32
CA LEU A 40 1.86 6.35 8.60
C LEU A 40 1.09 7.19 9.62
N LEU A 41 0.12 6.56 10.27
CA LEU A 41 -0.80 7.20 11.20
C LEU A 41 -0.77 6.49 12.55
N HIS A 42 -0.82 7.29 13.61
CA HIS A 42 -1.06 6.86 14.97
C HIS A 42 -2.46 7.32 15.44
N GLU A 43 -2.95 6.74 16.54
CA GLU A 43 -4.14 7.25 17.20
C GLU A 43 -3.98 8.73 17.57
N ARG A 44 -5.04 9.52 17.35
CA ARG A 44 -5.11 10.97 17.61
C ARG A 44 -4.28 11.85 16.68
N ASP A 45 -3.61 11.29 15.67
CA ASP A 45 -2.88 12.07 14.69
C ASP A 45 -3.81 12.97 13.87
N LEU A 46 -3.29 14.15 13.54
CA LEU A 46 -3.95 15.12 12.67
C LEU A 46 -3.21 15.21 11.35
N PHE A 47 -3.89 14.89 10.25
CA PHE A 47 -3.27 14.86 8.93
C PHE A 47 -4.09 15.63 7.89
N SER A 48 -3.40 16.14 6.87
CA SER A 48 -3.99 16.93 5.79
C SER A 48 -3.97 16.16 4.48
N LEU A 49 -5.15 16.05 3.85
CA LEU A 49 -5.33 15.46 2.55
C LEU A 49 -5.69 16.52 1.50
N PRO A 50 -5.49 16.23 0.20
CA PRO A 50 -6.20 16.93 -0.86
C PRO A 50 -7.70 17.00 -0.57
N ARG A 51 -8.38 18.04 -1.06
CA ARG A 51 -9.81 18.23 -0.81
C ARG A 51 -10.62 16.98 -1.21
N LEU A 52 -11.28 16.37 -0.23
CA LEU A 52 -12.22 15.27 -0.46
C LEU A 52 -13.54 15.88 -0.96
N LYS A 53 -14.18 15.16 -1.88
CA LYS A 53 -15.52 15.50 -2.39
C LYS A 53 -16.56 14.86 -1.49
N ASP A 54 -17.72 15.49 -1.36
CA ASP A 54 -18.91 14.91 -0.73
C ASP A 54 -18.74 14.51 0.74
N VAL A 55 -17.75 15.11 1.43
CA VAL A 55 -17.51 14.94 2.86
C VAL A 55 -17.75 16.28 3.55
N SER A 56 -18.51 16.25 4.64
CA SER A 56 -18.79 17.40 5.50
C SER A 56 -17.91 17.38 6.74
N VAL A 57 -17.78 18.55 7.37
CA VAL A 57 -17.10 18.65 8.67
C VAL A 57 -17.93 17.94 9.73
N GLY A 58 -17.28 17.06 10.50
CA GLY A 58 -17.91 16.21 11.50
C GLY A 58 -18.18 14.78 11.05
N ASP A 59 -18.05 14.48 9.75
CA ASP A 59 -18.24 13.12 9.24
C ASP A 59 -17.14 12.18 9.76
N VAL A 60 -17.53 10.95 10.09
CA VAL A 60 -16.63 9.87 10.49
C VAL A 60 -16.39 8.97 9.29
N LEU A 61 -15.14 8.86 8.89
CA LEU A 61 -14.67 8.04 7.77
C LEU A 61 -13.98 6.79 8.30
N GLU A 62 -14.36 5.62 7.77
CA GLU A 62 -13.62 4.36 7.96
C GLU A 62 -12.60 4.21 6.83
N LEU A 63 -11.36 3.85 7.16
CA LEU A 63 -10.30 3.74 6.16
C LEU A 63 -10.32 2.35 5.50
N ASP A 64 -10.52 2.33 4.18
CA ASP A 64 -10.59 1.08 3.43
C ASP A 64 -9.22 0.44 3.18
N ARG A 65 -8.22 1.23 2.76
CA ARG A 65 -6.94 0.72 2.25
C ARG A 65 -5.86 0.76 3.31
N ILE A 66 -5.88 -0.23 4.19
CA ILE A 66 -4.88 -0.44 5.24
C ILE A 66 -3.86 -1.48 4.77
N HIS A 67 -2.60 -1.10 4.68
CA HIS A 67 -1.52 -1.98 4.20
C HIS A 67 -0.79 -2.67 5.36
N GLU A 68 -0.56 -1.96 6.45
CA GLU A 68 0.19 -2.48 7.60
C GLU A 68 -0.43 -1.98 8.89
N VAL A 69 -0.43 -2.83 9.92
CA VAL A 69 -0.66 -2.45 11.31
C VAL A 69 0.44 -3.00 12.15
N GLY A 70 1.03 -2.15 12.97
CA GLY A 70 2.09 -2.55 13.85
C GLY A 70 2.00 -1.89 15.20
N SER A 71 2.82 -2.42 16.09
CA SER A 71 3.16 -1.82 17.35
C SER A 71 4.67 -1.92 17.50
N ARG A 72 5.18 -1.80 18.73
CA ARG A 72 6.62 -1.73 19.00
C ARG A 72 7.35 -3.00 18.55
N ASP A 73 6.78 -4.17 18.86
CA ASP A 73 7.48 -5.45 18.69
C ASP A 73 6.86 -6.35 17.62
N TYR A 74 5.59 -6.11 17.26
CA TYR A 74 4.87 -6.89 16.26
C TYR A 74 4.38 -6.02 15.10
N THR A 75 4.36 -6.58 13.89
CA THR A 75 3.79 -5.93 12.71
C THR A 75 3.06 -6.95 11.85
N LEU A 76 1.79 -6.69 11.59
CA LEU A 76 0.98 -7.41 10.60
C LEU A 76 0.96 -6.59 9.31
N ARG A 77 1.41 -7.19 8.21
CA ARG A 77 1.42 -6.57 6.88
C ARG A 77 0.50 -7.37 5.98
N ALA A 78 -0.30 -6.68 5.18
CA ALA A 78 -1.01 -7.30 4.09
C ALA A 78 0.04 -7.75 3.07
N GLN A 79 0.14 -9.06 2.85
CA GLN A 79 1.01 -9.60 1.82
C GLN A 79 0.26 -9.53 0.49
N ASP A 80 0.87 -8.92 -0.53
CA ASP A 80 0.40 -9.13 -1.90
C ASP A 80 0.52 -10.63 -2.16
N PRO A 81 -0.57 -11.36 -2.45
CA PRO A 81 -0.42 -12.72 -2.89
C PRO A 81 0.41 -12.63 -4.17
N ILE A 82 1.63 -13.16 -4.12
CA ILE A 82 2.55 -13.26 -5.26
C ILE A 82 1.82 -13.85 -6.49
N SER A 83 0.76 -14.63 -6.25
CA SER A 83 -0.20 -15.15 -7.23
C SER A 83 -0.84 -14.08 -8.13
N THR A 84 -1.17 -12.87 -7.67
CA THR A 84 -1.70 -11.80 -8.55
C THR A 84 -0.63 -11.21 -9.47
N ARG A 85 0.66 -11.39 -9.16
CA ARG A 85 1.78 -11.11 -10.08
C ARG A 85 2.13 -12.27 -11.00
N MET A 86 1.38 -13.37 -11.00
CA MET A 86 1.30 -14.15 -12.23
C MET A 86 0.72 -13.19 -13.27
N LYS A 87 1.60 -12.64 -14.12
CA LYS A 87 1.21 -11.98 -15.35
C LYS A 87 0.28 -12.98 -16.03
N GLY A 88 -1.03 -12.80 -15.87
CA GLY A 88 -2.00 -13.67 -16.52
C GLY A 88 -1.69 -13.73 -18.01
N ALA A 89 -2.03 -14.82 -18.67
CA ALA A 89 -1.80 -15.02 -20.11
C ALA A 89 -2.10 -13.76 -20.96
N VAL A 90 -3.07 -12.95 -20.53
CA VAL A 90 -3.44 -11.64 -21.11
C VAL A 90 -2.30 -10.61 -21.19
N ALA A 91 -1.42 -10.54 -20.18
CA ALA A 91 -0.26 -9.63 -20.17
C ALA A 91 0.92 -10.15 -21.02
N LEU A 92 0.98 -11.46 -21.28
CA LEU A 92 1.88 -12.06 -22.27
C LEU A 92 1.35 -11.83 -23.70
N MET A 93 0.03 -11.95 -23.91
CA MET A 93 -0.64 -11.69 -25.20
C MET A 93 -0.53 -10.24 -25.68
N ARG A 94 -0.50 -9.24 -24.78
CA ARG A 94 -0.30 -7.83 -25.18
C ARG A 94 1.08 -7.50 -25.74
N ARG A 95 2.04 -8.44 -25.68
CA ARG A 95 3.39 -8.29 -26.22
C ARG A 95 3.65 -9.10 -27.50
N SER A 96 2.67 -9.87 -27.97
CA SER A 96 2.75 -10.48 -29.29
C SER A 96 2.30 -9.46 -30.32
N VAL A 97 3.26 -8.86 -31.01
CA VAL A 97 3.02 -8.36 -32.37
C VAL A 97 2.42 -9.51 -33.17
N PRO A 98 1.33 -9.33 -33.91
CA PRO A 98 0.75 -10.39 -34.71
C PRO A 98 1.69 -10.65 -35.89
N THR A 99 2.57 -11.62 -35.74
CA THR A 99 3.31 -12.20 -36.86
C THR A 99 2.98 -13.69 -36.85
N GLU A 100 1.80 -14.02 -37.36
CA GLU A 100 1.26 -15.40 -37.42
C GLU A 100 2.22 -16.39 -38.10
N SER A 101 3.14 -15.91 -38.94
CA SER A 101 4.12 -16.73 -39.64
C SER A 101 5.36 -17.12 -38.82
N ARG A 102 5.67 -16.44 -37.71
CA ARG A 102 6.84 -16.76 -36.86
C ARG A 102 6.47 -17.56 -35.60
N ALA A 103 5.21 -17.54 -35.19
CA ALA A 103 4.76 -18.30 -34.03
C ALA A 103 4.67 -19.81 -34.32
N SER A 104 4.25 -20.18 -35.54
CA SER A 104 4.09 -21.56 -35.98
C SER A 104 5.41 -22.32 -36.11
N SER A 105 6.48 -21.67 -36.58
CA SER A 105 7.81 -22.28 -36.71
C SER A 105 8.53 -22.48 -35.37
N ILE A 106 8.22 -21.67 -34.36
CA ILE A 106 8.74 -21.83 -33.00
C ILE A 106 8.04 -23.00 -32.27
N LEU A 107 6.74 -23.20 -32.53
CA LEU A 107 5.93 -24.30 -31.95
C LEU A 107 6.15 -25.66 -32.64
N SER A 108 6.74 -25.69 -33.84
CA SER A 108 7.10 -26.93 -34.53
C SER A 108 8.44 -27.52 -34.09
N ASN A 109 9.25 -26.79 -33.33
CA ASN A 109 10.52 -27.33 -32.81
C ASN A 109 10.25 -28.18 -31.54
N PRO A 110 10.48 -29.50 -31.57
CA PRO A 110 10.20 -30.38 -30.42
C PRO A 110 10.97 -29.96 -29.15
N GLU A 111 12.19 -29.45 -29.28
CA GLU A 111 13.00 -28.95 -28.14
C GLU A 111 12.35 -27.75 -27.44
N VAL A 112 11.62 -26.90 -28.19
CA VAL A 112 10.94 -25.72 -27.64
C VAL A 112 9.62 -26.12 -26.97
N ARG A 113 8.95 -27.18 -27.44
CA ARG A 113 7.74 -27.72 -26.79
C ARG A 113 8.06 -28.36 -25.44
N GLU A 114 9.18 -29.07 -25.33
CA GLU A 114 9.67 -29.58 -24.04
C GLU A 114 10.10 -28.45 -23.10
N ALA A 115 10.64 -27.35 -23.61
CA ALA A 115 10.98 -26.19 -22.78
C ALA A 115 9.75 -25.38 -22.31
N ILE A 116 8.61 -25.49 -22.99
CA ILE A 116 7.32 -24.90 -22.60
C ILE A 116 6.47 -26.00 -21.92
N ASN A 117 7.01 -26.64 -20.89
CA ASN A 117 6.20 -27.45 -20.00
C ASN A 117 5.24 -26.51 -19.24
N LEU A 118 3.97 -26.50 -19.65
CA LEU A 118 2.89 -25.74 -18.99
C LEU A 118 2.61 -26.22 -17.56
N ASP A 119 3.11 -27.40 -17.19
CA ASP A 119 3.00 -28.03 -15.86
C ASP A 119 4.22 -27.78 -14.96
N GLU A 120 5.31 -27.19 -15.46
CA GLU A 120 6.46 -26.89 -14.63
C GLU A 120 6.23 -25.54 -13.91
N PRO A 121 6.14 -25.51 -12.56
CA PRO A 121 5.95 -24.26 -11.85
C PRO A 121 7.13 -23.34 -12.17
N LEU A 122 6.81 -22.14 -12.68
CA LEU A 122 7.79 -21.12 -13.04
C LEU A 122 8.87 -21.03 -11.95
N LYS A 123 10.12 -21.29 -12.34
CA LYS A 123 11.28 -21.36 -11.45
C LYS A 123 11.36 -20.10 -10.59
N GLU A 124 10.87 -20.19 -9.35
CA GLU A 124 10.96 -19.08 -8.40
C GLU A 124 12.43 -18.78 -8.17
N SER A 125 12.82 -17.54 -8.41
CA SER A 125 14.19 -17.13 -8.14
C SER A 125 14.44 -17.30 -6.64
N GLN A 126 15.41 -18.12 -6.23
CA GLN A 126 15.88 -18.17 -4.84
C GLN A 126 16.77 -16.97 -4.47
N SER A 127 16.84 -15.96 -5.35
CA SER A 127 17.64 -14.77 -5.10
C SER A 127 17.19 -14.05 -3.82
N TRP A 128 18.15 -13.41 -3.15
CA TRP A 128 17.89 -12.56 -1.99
C TRP A 128 16.73 -11.57 -2.24
N ALA A 129 16.64 -10.98 -3.44
CA ALA A 129 15.59 -10.05 -3.83
C ALA A 129 14.18 -10.68 -3.91
N ALA A 130 14.07 -11.97 -4.22
CA ALA A 130 12.81 -12.71 -4.23
C ALA A 130 12.45 -13.27 -2.84
N ARG A 131 13.46 -13.49 -1.97
CA ARG A 131 13.29 -13.85 -0.55
C ARG A 131 13.09 -12.64 0.37
N LEU A 132 13.20 -11.42 -0.14
CA LEU A 132 12.85 -10.23 0.63
C LEU A 132 11.38 -10.36 1.02
N ARG A 133 11.11 -10.75 2.27
CA ARG A 133 9.92 -10.26 2.98
C ARG A 133 9.96 -8.76 2.78
N PRO A 134 9.02 -8.13 2.05
CA PRO A 134 9.17 -6.74 1.66
C PRO A 134 9.05 -5.88 2.91
N SER A 135 10.17 -5.61 3.58
CA SER A 135 10.24 -4.67 4.70
C SER A 135 10.15 -3.23 4.18
N GLY A 136 10.49 -3.01 2.91
CA GLY A 136 10.31 -1.76 2.19
C GLY A 136 9.07 -1.79 1.31
N LEU A 137 8.03 -1.04 1.72
CA LEU A 137 6.95 -0.40 0.95
C LEU A 137 6.33 -1.12 -0.28
N ALA A 138 6.56 -2.43 -0.49
CA ALA A 138 6.07 -3.16 -1.66
C ALA A 138 4.63 -3.69 -1.46
N HIS A 139 4.03 -3.43 -0.30
CA HIS A 139 2.64 -3.77 0.05
C HIS A 139 1.65 -2.68 -0.32
N VAL A 140 2.08 -1.64 -1.06
CA VAL A 140 1.20 -0.58 -1.58
C VAL A 140 0.33 -1.18 -2.70
N GLY A 141 -0.64 -2.01 -2.30
CA GLY A 141 -1.48 -2.85 -3.15
C GLY A 141 -2.34 -3.78 -2.32
N ALA A 142 -1.71 -4.60 -1.47
CA ALA A 142 -2.38 -5.50 -0.55
C ALA A 142 -3.08 -4.75 0.56
N VAL A 143 -4.29 -5.17 0.92
CA VAL A 143 -5.10 -4.54 1.96
C VAL A 143 -5.46 -5.57 3.02
N LEU A 144 -5.31 -5.21 4.29
CA LEU A 144 -5.82 -5.99 5.42
C LEU A 144 -7.35 -5.91 5.41
N GLY A 145 -8.00 -7.05 5.62
CA GLY A 145 -9.46 -7.08 5.69
C GLY A 145 -10.02 -6.33 6.91
N PRO A 146 -11.27 -5.85 6.83
CA PRO A 146 -11.92 -5.09 7.90
C PRO A 146 -12.16 -5.92 9.19
N GLU A 147 -12.07 -7.26 9.09
CA GLU A 147 -12.10 -8.17 10.23
C GLU A 147 -10.80 -8.15 11.04
N SER A 148 -9.69 -7.76 10.40
CA SER A 148 -8.38 -7.69 11.03
C SER A 148 -8.16 -6.33 11.67
N VAL A 149 -8.53 -5.24 10.98
CA VAL A 149 -8.26 -3.87 11.44
C VAL A 149 -9.35 -2.91 10.95
N ARG A 150 -9.82 -2.03 11.84
CA ARG A 150 -10.67 -0.88 11.52
C ARG A 150 -10.04 0.40 12.02
N VAL A 151 -9.95 1.40 11.15
CA VAL A 151 -9.44 2.73 11.53
C VAL A 151 -10.51 3.75 11.22
N ARG A 152 -10.93 4.49 12.25
CA ARG A 152 -11.91 5.58 12.13
C ARG A 152 -11.21 6.92 12.23
N CYS A 153 -11.62 7.86 11.38
CA CYS A 153 -11.11 9.21 11.38
C CYS A 153 -12.23 10.23 11.17
N THR A 154 -12.15 11.35 11.87
CA THR A 154 -13.18 12.39 11.84
C THR A 154 -12.68 13.59 11.08
N VAL A 155 -13.57 14.13 10.25
CA VAL A 155 -13.28 15.30 9.42
C VAL A 155 -13.38 16.54 10.29
N LEU A 156 -12.24 17.18 10.55
CA LEU A 156 -12.22 18.36 11.42
C LEU A 156 -12.56 19.64 10.66
N GLU A 157 -11.94 19.85 9.49
CA GLU A 157 -12.14 21.09 8.74
C GLU A 157 -11.74 20.95 7.27
N HIS A 158 -12.34 21.79 6.43
CA HIS A 158 -11.83 22.09 5.10
C HIS A 158 -11.04 23.39 5.15
N THR A 159 -9.73 23.29 5.01
CA THR A 159 -8.83 24.44 5.12
C THR A 159 -8.25 24.83 3.77
N LEU A 160 -7.64 26.02 3.72
CA LEU A 160 -6.95 26.54 2.56
C LEU A 160 -5.47 26.71 2.91
N GLY A 161 -4.60 26.33 1.98
CA GLY A 161 -3.18 26.61 2.07
C GLY A 161 -2.85 28.10 1.90
N PRO A 162 -1.56 28.45 2.03
CA PRO A 162 -1.08 29.79 1.72
C PRO A 162 -1.37 30.14 0.25
N MET A 163 -1.51 31.44 -0.04
CA MET A 163 -1.70 31.90 -1.42
C MET A 163 -0.39 31.81 -2.18
N GLU A 164 -0.32 30.91 -3.16
CA GLU A 164 0.83 30.76 -4.03
C GLU A 164 0.75 31.73 -5.20
N VAL A 165 1.79 32.54 -5.37
CA VAL A 165 1.89 33.57 -6.41
C VAL A 165 3.02 33.22 -7.37
N ILE A 166 2.67 32.63 -8.52
CA ILE A 166 3.61 32.25 -9.57
C ILE A 166 3.66 33.35 -10.63
N VAL A 167 4.81 33.98 -10.80
CA VAL A 167 5.02 35.02 -11.82
C VAL A 167 5.64 34.40 -13.07
N LYS A 168 4.85 34.20 -14.13
CA LYS A 168 5.33 33.81 -15.46
C LYS A 168 5.80 35.05 -16.22
N ARG A 169 7.05 35.07 -16.69
CA ARG A 169 7.60 36.21 -17.44
C ARG A 169 8.50 35.75 -18.57
N LYS A 170 8.64 36.56 -19.63
CA LYS A 170 9.58 36.30 -20.72
C LYS A 170 10.62 37.43 -20.81
N ARG A 171 11.90 37.06 -20.96
CA ARG A 171 13.01 38.02 -21.05
C ARG A 171 12.84 38.93 -22.27
N ARG A 172 13.08 40.25 -22.10
CA ARG A 172 13.02 41.29 -23.15
C ARG A 172 11.70 41.31 -23.94
N LYS A 173 10.59 40.94 -23.31
CA LYS A 173 9.27 40.97 -23.97
C LYS A 173 8.21 41.78 -23.23
N GLY A 174 8.53 42.38 -22.08
CA GLY A 174 7.56 43.12 -21.24
C GLY A 174 6.44 42.25 -20.64
N TYR A 175 6.23 41.06 -21.18
CA TYR A 175 5.23 40.10 -20.74
C TYR A 175 5.52 39.55 -19.34
N LYS A 176 4.58 39.79 -18.43
CA LYS A 176 4.53 39.27 -17.06
C LYS A 176 3.08 38.89 -16.72
N ARG A 177 2.84 37.63 -16.41
CA ARG A 177 1.56 37.08 -15.95
C ARG A 177 1.71 36.57 -14.53
N THR A 178 1.01 37.18 -13.59
CA THR A 178 0.92 36.70 -12.21
C THR A 178 -0.24 35.71 -12.10
N ILE A 179 0.05 34.48 -11.69
CA ILE A 179 -0.93 33.43 -11.44
C ILE A 179 -1.00 33.24 -9.94
N LYS A 180 -2.20 33.43 -9.38
CA LYS A 180 -2.46 33.18 -7.97
C LYS A 180 -3.27 31.90 -7.88
N HIS A 181 -2.90 31.00 -6.99
CA HIS A 181 -3.74 29.85 -6.66
C HIS A 181 -3.70 29.60 -5.16
N LYS A 182 -4.83 29.12 -4.62
CA LYS A 182 -4.99 28.84 -3.21
C LYS A 182 -5.46 27.40 -3.07
N GLN A 183 -4.57 26.54 -2.59
CA GLN A 183 -4.83 25.11 -2.55
C GLN A 183 -5.83 24.77 -1.43
N THR A 184 -6.79 23.89 -1.71
CA THR A 184 -7.77 23.40 -0.73
C THR A 184 -7.30 22.07 -0.13
N TYR A 185 -7.54 21.89 1.17
CA TYR A 185 -7.21 20.69 1.92
C TYR A 185 -8.36 20.26 2.83
N THR A 186 -8.36 18.99 3.20
CA THR A 186 -9.23 18.45 4.25
C THR A 186 -8.35 17.98 5.40
N ARG A 187 -8.61 18.45 6.61
CA ARG A 187 -7.90 17.97 7.81
C ARG A 187 -8.74 16.92 8.49
N LEU A 188 -8.12 15.78 8.75
CA LEU A 188 -8.72 14.63 9.40
C LEU A 188 -7.95 14.34 10.69
N ARG A 189 -8.68 13.86 11.70
CA ARG A 189 -8.10 13.34 12.93
C ARG A 189 -8.38 11.85 13.04
N VAL A 190 -7.36 11.05 13.34
CA VAL A 190 -7.54 9.62 13.63
C VAL A 190 -8.17 9.51 15.03
N GLU A 191 -9.31 8.84 15.13
CA GLU A 191 -9.98 8.64 16.43
C GLU A 191 -9.42 7.43 17.15
N ALA A 192 -9.50 6.26 16.51
CA ALA A 192 -9.15 4.99 17.11
C ALA A 192 -8.69 4.00 16.04
N ILE A 193 -7.75 3.14 16.44
CA ILE A 193 -7.29 2.00 15.65
C ILE A 193 -7.77 0.73 16.37
N GLN A 194 -8.78 0.07 15.81
CA GLN A 194 -9.35 -1.15 16.39
C GLN A 194 -8.77 -2.37 15.67
N ILE A 195 -8.15 -3.26 16.44
CA ILE A 195 -7.63 -4.54 15.94
C ILE A 195 -8.67 -5.62 16.24
N GLY A 196 -9.11 -6.34 15.21
CA GLY A 196 -10.09 -7.41 15.31
C GLY A 196 -9.49 -8.73 15.76
N GLN A 197 -10.32 -9.79 15.76
CA GLN A 197 -9.90 -11.12 16.22
C GLN A 197 -9.30 -12.01 15.11
N GLY A 198 -9.62 -11.70 13.84
CA GLY A 198 -9.23 -12.50 12.68
C GLY A 198 -10.06 -13.79 12.58
N GLU A 199 -10.63 -14.04 11.41
CA GLU A 199 -11.02 -15.38 10.97
C GLU A 199 -9.83 -16.09 10.33
#